data_AF-A0A432R5X2-F1
#
_entry.id   AF-A0A432R5X2-F1
#
_cell.length_a   1.000
_cell.length_b   1.000
_cell.length_c   1.000
_cell.angle_alpha   90.00
_cell.angle_beta   90.00
_cell.angle_gamma   90.00
#
_symmetry.space_group_name_H-M   'P 1'
#
loop_
_entity.id
_entity.type
_entity.pdbx_description
1 polymer ?
#
loop_
_entity_poly.entity_id
_entity_poly.type
_entity_poly.pdbx_seq_one_letter_code
_entity_poly.pdbx_strand_id
1 'polypeptide(L)'
;MTSPRIPVLAIGVLCYGQPLHRLLAGTIFAGSTRAEGLCVTSSEDGVGCPCSGEVSYIELYYADPPVLNTLETALKRHGARPRTISIIHGGLKLEAEAYLAPAGNCTPWAPAEERTLVVLPPLRPPPTQPLAAYTASVRGVKPCSDGQAFCPSGVEAQAKAAVVDIITAPRLLEEWARAAGARITPLTGTLEPLQLPALLYAPVRLTRQKERLGYIHATLL
;
A
#
# COMPACT_ATOMS: atom_id res chain seq x y z
N MET A 1 15.23 17.14 -17.03
CA MET A 1 15.00 15.72 -16.72
C MET A 1 14.92 15.60 -15.20
N THR A 2 13.77 15.16 -14.66
CA THR A 2 13.66 14.93 -13.21
C THR A 2 14.47 13.69 -12.85
N SER A 3 15.25 13.75 -11.76
CA SER A 3 15.96 12.57 -11.27
C SER A 3 14.96 11.45 -10.96
N PRO A 4 15.30 10.17 -11.20
CA PRO A 4 14.40 9.08 -10.87
C PRO A 4 14.17 9.05 -9.35
N ARG A 5 12.91 8.97 -8.94
CA ARG A 5 12.55 8.78 -7.54
C ARG A 5 12.85 7.35 -7.11
N ILE A 6 13.41 7.20 -5.91
CA ILE A 6 13.83 5.92 -5.35
C ILE A 6 12.75 5.40 -4.39
N PRO A 7 12.33 4.13 -4.47
CA PRO A 7 11.43 3.55 -3.49
C PRO A 7 12.12 3.44 -2.12
N VAL A 8 11.45 3.90 -1.08
CA VAL A 8 11.94 3.91 0.31
C VAL A 8 10.89 3.30 1.22
N LEU A 9 11.33 2.41 2.11
CA LEU A 9 10.50 1.84 3.16
C LEU A 9 10.51 2.75 4.39
N ALA A 10 9.31 3.12 4.84
CA ALA A 10 9.11 3.60 6.19
C ALA A 10 8.71 2.41 7.08
N ILE A 11 9.43 2.25 8.20
CA ILE A 11 9.28 1.18 9.16
C ILE A 11 9.29 1.81 10.55
N GLY A 12 8.36 1.42 11.43
CA GLY A 12 8.30 1.91 12.81
C GLY A 12 8.25 3.43 12.86
N VAL A 13 9.25 4.06 13.49
CA VAL A 13 9.27 5.52 13.70
C VAL A 13 9.22 6.41 12.46
N LEU A 14 9.44 5.84 11.26
CA LEU A 14 9.28 6.55 9.99
C LEU A 14 7.85 6.51 9.44
N CYS A 15 7.00 5.57 9.87
CA CYS A 15 5.64 5.46 9.35
C CYS A 15 4.78 6.65 9.75
N TYR A 16 3.66 6.84 9.05
CA TYR A 16 2.79 7.99 9.30
C TYR A 16 2.35 8.07 10.77
N GLY A 17 2.34 9.30 11.31
CA GLY A 17 1.99 9.57 12.71
C GLY A 17 3.11 9.28 13.71
N GLN A 18 4.25 8.76 13.26
CA GLN A 18 5.38 8.42 14.13
C GLN A 18 6.42 9.56 14.21
N PRO A 19 7.27 9.60 15.27
CA PRO A 19 8.10 10.77 15.60
C PRO A 19 9.05 11.25 14.51
N LEU A 20 9.54 10.34 13.65
CA LEU A 20 10.49 10.64 12.58
C LEU A 20 9.84 10.71 11.20
N HIS A 21 8.52 10.58 11.09
CA HIS A 21 7.80 10.63 9.81
C HIS A 21 8.09 11.90 9.01
N ARG A 22 8.30 13.03 9.70
CA ARG A 22 8.64 14.32 9.08
C ARG A 22 9.89 14.28 8.18
N LEU A 23 10.78 13.30 8.36
CA LEU A 23 11.95 13.11 7.50
C LEU A 23 11.57 12.69 6.07
N LEU A 24 10.34 12.21 5.86
CA LEU A 24 9.77 11.84 4.56
C LEU A 24 9.02 13.01 3.89
N ALA A 25 9.17 14.24 4.38
CA ALA A 25 8.59 15.41 3.73
C ALA A 25 9.04 15.52 2.26
N GLY A 26 8.09 15.76 1.34
CA GLY A 26 8.35 15.85 -0.10
C GLY A 26 8.37 14.50 -0.85
N THR A 27 8.23 13.39 -0.13
CA THR A 27 8.05 12.06 -0.74
C THR A 27 6.61 11.85 -1.22
N ILE A 28 6.40 10.86 -2.08
CA ILE A 28 5.07 10.44 -2.54
C ILE A 28 4.75 9.09 -1.93
N PHE A 29 3.68 9.01 -1.15
CA PHE A 29 3.18 7.77 -0.60
C PHE A 29 2.65 6.84 -1.70
N ALA A 30 3.05 5.58 -1.67
CA ALA A 30 2.76 4.58 -2.69
C ALA A 30 1.88 3.42 -2.19
N GLY A 31 1.41 3.50 -0.95
CA GLY A 31 0.62 2.47 -0.29
C GLY A 31 1.41 1.75 0.80
N SER A 32 0.68 0.96 1.58
CA SER A 32 1.22 0.20 2.71
C SER A 32 1.09 -1.28 2.44
N THR A 33 2.07 -2.05 2.90
CA THR A 33 2.10 -3.50 2.73
C THR A 33 2.68 -4.16 3.98
N ARG A 34 2.87 -5.46 3.90
CA ARG A 34 3.52 -6.27 4.93
C ARG A 34 4.80 -6.84 4.36
N ALA A 35 5.89 -6.74 5.12
CA ALA A 35 7.17 -7.33 4.75
C ALA A 35 7.60 -8.36 5.78
N GLU A 36 7.90 -9.56 5.29
CA GLU A 36 8.62 -10.57 6.05
C GLU A 36 10.08 -10.15 6.20
N GLY A 37 10.70 -10.51 7.33
CA GLY A 37 12.12 -10.24 7.52
C GLY A 37 12.41 -8.90 8.22
N LEU A 38 11.37 -8.08 8.44
CA LEU A 38 11.49 -6.72 8.95
C LEU A 38 10.64 -6.52 10.19
N CYS A 39 11.26 -5.93 11.21
CA CYS A 39 10.68 -5.61 12.51
C CYS A 39 11.11 -4.22 12.93
N VAL A 40 10.70 -3.81 14.12
CA VAL A 40 11.19 -2.62 14.79
C VAL A 40 12.01 -3.00 16.01
N THR A 41 13.01 -2.20 16.36
CA THR A 41 13.74 -2.35 17.61
C THR A 41 12.81 -2.11 18.80
N SER A 42 12.98 -2.88 19.87
CA SER A 42 12.23 -2.73 21.13
C SER A 42 12.63 -1.50 21.97
N SER A 43 13.66 -0.77 21.54
CA SER A 43 14.07 0.52 22.12
C SER A 43 13.01 1.61 21.86
N GLU A 44 13.02 2.68 22.66
CA GLU A 44 12.16 3.86 22.44
C GLU A 44 12.25 4.43 21.01
N ASP A 45 13.39 4.23 20.34
CA ASP A 45 13.64 4.69 18.98
C ASP A 45 12.88 3.93 17.88
N GLY A 46 12.34 2.73 18.14
CA GLY A 46 11.48 1.97 17.21
C GLY A 46 11.92 1.92 15.73
N VAL A 47 13.23 1.85 15.47
CA VAL A 47 13.80 1.87 14.12
C VAL A 47 13.70 0.49 13.48
N GLY A 48 13.61 0.43 12.15
CA GLY A 48 13.63 -0.84 11.42
C GLY A 48 14.84 -1.70 11.76
N CYS A 49 14.64 -3.01 11.90
CA CYS A 49 15.72 -3.98 12.07
C CYS A 49 15.36 -5.33 11.40
N PRO A 50 16.36 -6.15 11.04
CA PRO A 50 16.12 -7.49 10.52
C PRO A 50 15.53 -8.41 11.61
N CYS A 51 14.54 -9.23 11.26
CA CYS A 51 14.00 -10.29 12.12
C CYS A 51 13.59 -11.50 11.27
N SER A 52 13.77 -12.72 11.77
CA SER A 52 13.50 -13.93 10.96
C SER A 52 12.05 -14.39 11.09
N GLY A 53 11.38 -14.66 9.95
CA GLY A 53 10.04 -15.27 9.89
C GLY A 53 8.88 -14.39 10.33
N GLU A 54 9.18 -13.22 10.88
CA GLU A 54 8.19 -12.26 11.36
C GLU A 54 7.82 -11.25 10.27
N VAL A 55 6.59 -10.74 10.36
CA VAL A 55 5.99 -9.84 9.37
C VAL A 55 5.59 -8.54 10.06
N SER A 56 6.10 -7.41 9.55
CA SER A 56 5.68 -6.08 10.01
C SER A 56 4.95 -5.31 8.93
N TYR A 57 4.09 -4.39 9.38
CA TYR A 57 3.54 -3.35 8.54
C TYR A 57 4.65 -2.39 8.12
N ILE A 58 4.63 -2.02 6.85
CA ILE A 58 5.54 -1.05 6.25
C ILE A 58 4.78 -0.12 5.31
N GLU A 59 5.32 1.07 5.11
CA GLU A 59 4.80 2.02 4.13
C GLU A 59 5.84 2.23 3.03
N LEU A 60 5.40 2.32 1.78
CA LEU A 60 6.27 2.61 0.65
C LEU A 60 6.14 4.08 0.25
N TYR A 61 7.29 4.72 0.03
CA TYR A 61 7.38 6.10 -0.45
C TYR A 61 8.32 6.19 -1.65
N TYR A 62 8.10 7.19 -2.51
CA TYR A 62 9.02 7.58 -3.56
C TYR A 62 9.73 8.87 -3.18
N ALA A 63 11.03 8.76 -2.93
CA ALA A 63 11.89 9.84 -2.45
C ALA A 63 12.81 10.37 -3.55
N ASP A 64 13.04 11.68 -3.54
CA ASP A 64 14.11 12.29 -4.33
C ASP A 64 15.45 12.16 -3.57
N PRO A 65 16.61 12.18 -4.26
CA PRO A 65 17.93 12.02 -3.62
C PRO A 65 18.21 12.91 -2.39
N PRO A 66 17.76 14.19 -2.33
CA PRO A 66 17.96 15.02 -1.12
C PRO A 66 17.29 14.47 0.14
N VAL A 67 16.14 13.78 -0.02
CA VAL A 67 15.45 13.16 1.12
C VAL A 67 16.24 11.96 1.63
N LEU A 68 16.84 11.16 0.74
CA LEU A 68 17.70 10.03 1.13
C LEU A 68 18.89 10.49 1.98
N ASN A 69 19.58 11.56 1.56
CA ASN A 69 20.67 12.15 2.34
C ASN A 69 20.21 12.60 3.74
N THR A 70 18.98 13.12 3.83
CA THR A 70 18.37 13.54 5.10
C THR A 70 18.08 12.35 6.00
N LEU A 71 17.50 11.28 5.44
CA LEU A 71 17.21 10.04 6.14
C LEU A 71 18.50 9.38 6.65
N GLU A 72 19.52 9.24 5.80
CA GLU A 72 20.80 8.66 6.19
C GLU A 72 21.45 9.44 7.34
N THR A 73 21.52 10.76 7.21
CA THR A 73 22.15 11.61 8.23
C THR A 73 21.42 11.53 9.58
N ALA A 74 20.08 11.53 9.56
CA ALA A 74 19.28 11.47 10.77
C ALA A 74 19.34 10.08 11.41
N LEU A 75 19.11 9.03 10.63
CA LEU A 75 18.95 7.65 11.13
C LEU A 75 20.27 7.00 11.53
N LYS A 76 21.41 7.49 11.01
CA LYS A 76 22.73 7.07 11.48
C LYS A 76 22.93 7.30 12.99
N ARG A 77 22.30 8.33 13.56
CA ARG A 77 22.35 8.60 15.01
C ARG A 77 21.60 7.55 15.84
N HIS A 78 20.67 6.84 15.22
CA HIS A 78 19.92 5.73 15.79
C HIS A 78 20.53 4.36 15.43
N GLY A 79 21.78 4.34 14.95
CA GLY A 79 22.47 3.11 14.53
C GLY A 79 21.97 2.49 13.23
N ALA A 80 20.99 3.10 12.56
CA ALA A 80 20.46 2.61 11.30
C ALA A 80 21.38 2.94 10.12
N ARG A 81 21.44 2.02 9.15
CA ARG A 81 22.20 2.17 7.90
C ARG A 81 21.32 1.81 6.70
N PRO A 82 21.53 2.45 5.54
CA PRO A 82 20.80 2.10 4.34
C PRO A 82 21.10 0.65 3.91
N ARG A 83 20.05 -0.02 3.46
CA ARG A 83 20.02 -1.37 2.92
C ARG A 83 19.02 -1.41 1.78
N THR A 84 19.39 -2.08 0.69
CA THR A 84 18.44 -2.39 -0.37
C THR A 84 17.72 -3.69 -0.02
N ILE A 85 16.40 -3.66 -0.05
CA ILE A 85 15.53 -4.78 0.30
C ILE A 85 14.56 -5.03 -0.84
N SER A 86 14.42 -6.31 -1.17
CA SER A 86 13.44 -6.76 -2.14
C SER A 86 12.08 -6.95 -1.47
N ILE A 87 11.05 -6.29 -1.96
CA ILE A 87 9.68 -6.37 -1.45
C ILE A 87 8.71 -6.77 -2.55
N ILE A 88 7.53 -7.28 -2.16
CA ILE A 88 6.39 -7.43 -3.06
C ILE A 88 5.38 -6.31 -2.74
N HIS A 89 5.18 -5.42 -3.71
CA HIS A 89 4.24 -4.30 -3.62
C HIS A 89 3.20 -4.41 -4.72
N GLY A 90 1.97 -4.82 -4.37
CA GLY A 90 0.93 -5.11 -5.35
C GLY A 90 1.31 -6.21 -6.35
N GLY A 91 2.08 -7.22 -5.93
CA GLY A 91 2.54 -8.27 -6.85
C GLY A 91 3.69 -7.85 -7.78
N LEU A 92 4.16 -6.60 -7.70
CA LEU A 92 5.42 -6.18 -8.29
C LEU A 92 6.56 -6.42 -7.30
N LYS A 93 7.62 -7.07 -7.77
CA LYS A 93 8.87 -7.15 -7.01
C LYS A 93 9.64 -5.84 -7.20
N LEU A 94 9.93 -5.14 -6.11
CA LEU A 94 10.64 -3.86 -6.11
C LEU A 94 11.88 -3.97 -5.22
N GLU A 95 12.96 -3.30 -5.62
CA GLU A 95 14.09 -3.02 -4.74
C GLU A 95 13.85 -1.65 -4.09
N ALA A 96 13.78 -1.62 -2.76
CA ALA A 96 13.53 -0.42 -1.98
C ALA A 96 14.66 -0.17 -0.98
N GLU A 97 14.96 1.10 -0.73
CA GLU A 97 15.89 1.49 0.31
C GLU A 97 15.20 1.45 1.68
N ALA A 98 15.84 0.83 2.65
CA ALA A 98 15.39 0.78 4.03
C ALA A 98 16.55 1.12 4.96
N TYR A 99 16.25 1.79 6.06
CA TYR A 99 17.24 2.16 7.06
C TYR A 99 17.12 1.23 8.25
N LEU A 100 18.08 0.31 8.37
CA LEU A 100 18.02 -0.77 9.34
C LEU A 100 19.13 -0.64 10.38
N ALA A 101 18.76 -0.75 11.65
CA ALA A 101 19.68 -1.00 12.75
C ALA A 101 20.25 -2.44 12.66
N PRO A 102 21.38 -2.74 13.32
CA PRO A 102 21.86 -4.11 13.47
C PRO A 102 20.78 -5.02 14.06
N ALA A 103 20.84 -6.31 13.72
CA ALA A 103 19.96 -7.30 14.35
C ALA A 103 20.12 -7.27 15.88
N GLY A 104 19.01 -7.30 16.59
CA GLY A 104 18.95 -7.19 18.05
C GLY A 104 17.58 -7.59 18.58
N ASN A 105 17.18 -7.05 19.73
CA ASN A 105 15.85 -7.26 20.29
C ASN A 105 14.79 -6.54 19.44
N CYS A 106 14.30 -7.24 18.43
CA CYS A 106 13.36 -6.78 17.44
C CYS A 106 12.00 -7.43 17.64
N THR A 107 10.92 -6.67 17.44
CA THR A 107 9.55 -7.18 17.54
C THR A 107 8.73 -6.78 16.31
N PRO A 108 7.75 -7.60 15.90
CA PRO A 108 6.81 -7.21 14.84
C PRO A 108 6.09 -5.93 15.22
N TRP A 109 5.76 -5.11 14.22
CA TRP A 109 5.00 -3.88 14.42
C TRP A 109 3.81 -3.78 13.46
N ALA A 110 2.68 -3.35 14.00
CA ALA A 110 1.47 -3.03 13.25
C ALA A 110 0.76 -1.84 13.93
N PRO A 111 0.40 -0.79 13.18
CA PRO A 111 -0.37 0.32 13.73
C PRO A 111 -1.85 -0.06 13.90
N ALA A 112 -2.57 0.63 14.79
CA ALA A 112 -4.01 0.44 14.95
C ALA A 112 -4.81 1.01 13.76
N GLU A 113 -4.30 2.08 13.15
CA GLU A 113 -4.84 2.69 11.94
C GLU A 113 -3.77 2.69 10.85
N GLU A 114 -4.17 2.39 9.62
CA GLU A 114 -3.27 2.24 8.49
C GLU A 114 -3.44 3.39 7.51
N ARG A 115 -2.33 3.97 7.06
CA ARG A 115 -2.33 4.89 5.92
C ARG A 115 -2.56 4.07 4.66
N THR A 116 -3.56 4.43 3.86
CA THR A 116 -4.04 3.60 2.74
C THR A 116 -4.37 4.47 1.54
N LEU A 117 -3.97 4.02 0.35
CA LEU A 117 -4.45 4.60 -0.91
C LEU A 117 -5.73 3.91 -1.36
N VAL A 118 -6.83 4.65 -1.40
CA VAL A 118 -8.15 4.14 -1.77
C VAL A 118 -8.59 4.68 -3.12
N VAL A 119 -8.99 3.79 -4.03
CA VAL A 119 -9.61 4.15 -5.30
C VAL A 119 -11.07 4.53 -5.04
N LEU A 120 -11.44 5.75 -5.42
CA LEU A 120 -12.79 6.25 -5.20
C LEU A 120 -13.72 5.86 -6.36
N PRO A 121 -14.84 5.18 -6.09
CA PRO A 121 -15.89 5.03 -7.07
C PRO A 121 -16.62 6.38 -7.26
N PRO A 122 -17.27 6.64 -8.41
CA PRO A 122 -17.80 7.97 -8.75
C PRO A 122 -18.81 8.55 -7.75
N LEU A 123 -19.63 7.73 -7.10
CA LEU A 123 -20.76 8.20 -6.27
C LEU A 123 -20.60 7.91 -4.77
N ARG A 124 -19.43 7.45 -4.32
CA ARG A 124 -19.21 7.10 -2.91
C ARG A 124 -17.98 7.79 -2.33
N PRO A 125 -18.14 8.66 -1.31
CA PRO A 125 -17.00 9.27 -0.63
C PRO A 125 -16.23 8.23 0.21
N PRO A 126 -14.95 8.48 0.54
CA PRO A 126 -14.17 7.63 1.44
C PRO A 126 -14.72 7.66 2.88
N PRO A 127 -14.39 6.65 3.72
CA PRO A 127 -14.87 6.57 5.09
C PRO A 127 -14.30 7.62 6.04
N THR A 128 -13.18 8.26 5.67
CA THR A 128 -12.51 9.29 6.47
C THR A 128 -12.04 10.43 5.56
N GLN A 129 -11.70 11.57 6.17
CA GLN A 129 -11.22 12.75 5.44
C GLN A 129 -9.89 12.43 4.71
N PRO A 130 -9.79 12.68 3.40
CA PRO A 130 -8.53 12.55 2.67
C PRO A 130 -7.43 13.48 3.18
N LEU A 131 -6.22 12.96 3.29
CA LEU A 131 -4.99 13.74 3.48
C LEU A 131 -4.52 14.37 2.16
N ALA A 132 -4.66 13.62 1.07
CA ALA A 132 -4.27 14.02 -0.27
C ALA A 132 -5.11 13.27 -1.32
N ALA A 133 -5.14 13.81 -2.54
CA ALA A 133 -5.79 13.19 -3.68
C ALA A 133 -4.81 13.09 -4.86
N TYR A 134 -4.94 12.00 -5.59
CA TYR A 134 -4.12 11.65 -6.75
C TYR A 134 -5.03 11.16 -7.86
N THR A 135 -4.44 11.05 -9.05
CA THR A 135 -5.04 10.28 -10.14
C THR A 135 -4.18 9.06 -10.41
N ALA A 136 -4.82 7.93 -10.70
CA ALA A 136 -4.11 6.71 -11.06
C ALA A 136 -4.78 6.01 -12.24
N SER A 137 -3.95 5.31 -13.02
CA SER A 137 -4.40 4.29 -13.95
C SER A 137 -4.45 2.95 -13.22
N VAL A 138 -5.66 2.40 -13.03
CA VAL A 138 -5.94 1.20 -12.22
C VAL A 138 -6.33 0.03 -13.13
N ARG A 139 -5.74 -1.15 -12.90
CA ARG A 139 -5.92 -2.33 -13.77
C ARG A 139 -7.01 -3.29 -13.26
N GLY A 140 -7.66 -3.98 -14.19
CA GLY A 140 -8.54 -5.13 -13.88
C GLY A 140 -9.89 -4.77 -13.24
N VAL A 141 -10.23 -3.48 -13.20
CA VAL A 141 -11.53 -2.99 -12.73
C VAL A 141 -12.11 -1.90 -13.63
N LYS A 142 -13.42 -1.71 -13.56
CA LYS A 142 -14.14 -0.55 -14.11
C LYS A 142 -15.23 -0.11 -13.13
N PRO A 143 -15.67 1.16 -13.14
CA PRO A 143 -16.84 1.57 -12.37
C PRO A 143 -18.05 0.68 -12.72
N CYS A 144 -18.77 0.20 -11.71
CA CYS A 144 -20.06 -0.45 -11.94
C CYS A 144 -21.07 0.56 -12.47
N SER A 145 -22.15 0.08 -13.10
CA SER A 145 -23.20 0.94 -13.66
C SER A 145 -23.91 1.81 -12.61
N ASP A 146 -23.91 1.39 -11.34
CA ASP A 146 -24.45 2.14 -10.22
C ASP A 146 -23.50 3.21 -9.68
N GLY A 147 -22.24 3.25 -10.13
CA GLY A 147 -21.21 4.19 -9.68
C GLY A 147 -20.80 4.05 -8.21
N GLN A 148 -21.30 3.05 -7.48
CA GLN A 148 -21.08 2.90 -6.03
C GLN A 148 -19.85 2.05 -5.68
N ALA A 149 -19.41 1.22 -6.62
CA ALA A 149 -18.30 0.30 -6.48
C ALA A 149 -17.61 0.08 -7.84
N PHE A 150 -16.53 -0.69 -7.81
CA PHE A 150 -15.86 -1.20 -8.99
C PHE A 150 -16.32 -2.63 -9.31
N CYS A 151 -16.43 -2.94 -10.59
CA CYS A 151 -16.75 -4.26 -11.10
C CYS A 151 -15.46 -4.84 -11.71
N PRO A 152 -15.18 -6.15 -11.54
CA PRO A 152 -14.08 -6.79 -12.22
C PRO A 152 -14.16 -6.57 -13.73
N SER A 153 -13.02 -6.34 -14.36
CA SER A 153 -12.87 -6.25 -15.82
C SER A 153 -11.69 -7.11 -16.27
N GLY A 154 -11.54 -7.30 -17.59
CA GLY A 154 -10.37 -8.00 -18.13
C GLY A 154 -9.07 -7.29 -17.72
N VAL A 155 -7.98 -8.04 -17.62
CA VAL A 155 -6.66 -7.55 -17.14
C VAL A 155 -6.13 -6.38 -17.98
N GLU A 156 -6.53 -6.31 -19.26
CA GLU A 156 -6.15 -5.24 -20.19
C GLU A 156 -6.92 -3.92 -19.96
N ALA A 157 -8.07 -3.96 -19.28
CA ALA A 157 -8.84 -2.77 -19.02
C ALA A 157 -8.15 -1.91 -17.95
N GLN A 158 -7.82 -0.67 -18.32
CA GLN A 158 -7.29 0.36 -17.44
C GLN A 158 -8.35 1.43 -17.22
N ALA A 159 -8.67 1.69 -15.96
CA ALA A 159 -9.55 2.78 -15.58
C ALA A 159 -8.73 3.90 -14.97
N LYS A 160 -8.86 5.11 -15.53
CA LYS A 160 -8.40 6.32 -14.86
C LYS A 160 -9.33 6.61 -13.69
N ALA A 161 -8.79 6.70 -12.49
CA ALA A 161 -9.59 6.87 -11.28
C ALA A 161 -8.96 7.88 -10.32
N ALA A 162 -9.82 8.55 -9.55
CA ALA A 162 -9.39 9.32 -8.40
C ALA A 162 -8.94 8.35 -7.30
N VAL A 163 -7.79 8.64 -6.70
CA VAL A 163 -7.25 7.91 -5.56
C VAL A 163 -7.06 8.89 -4.42
N VAL A 164 -7.43 8.50 -3.21
CA VAL A 164 -7.21 9.32 -2.01
C VAL A 164 -6.32 8.59 -1.03
N ASP A 165 -5.49 9.37 -0.36
CA ASP A 165 -4.71 8.94 0.79
C ASP A 165 -5.51 9.21 2.06
N ILE A 166 -5.78 8.16 2.82
CA ILE A 166 -6.55 8.22 4.06
C ILE A 166 -5.82 7.47 5.16
N ILE A 167 -6.18 7.79 6.40
CA ILE A 167 -5.84 6.99 7.58
C ILE A 167 -7.15 6.35 8.04
N THR A 168 -7.14 5.04 8.23
CA THR A 168 -8.33 4.34 8.68
C THR A 168 -8.00 3.00 9.34
N ALA A 169 -8.85 2.59 10.28
CA ALA A 169 -8.83 1.21 10.75
C ALA A 169 -9.31 0.26 9.64
N PRO A 170 -8.67 -0.91 9.42
CA PRO A 170 -9.08 -1.85 8.37
C PRO A 170 -10.57 -2.22 8.41
N ARG A 171 -11.15 -2.31 9.61
CA ARG A 171 -12.57 -2.61 9.81
C ARG A 171 -13.50 -1.57 9.16
N LEU A 172 -13.17 -0.28 9.24
CA LEU A 172 -13.98 0.80 8.67
C LEU A 172 -13.94 0.77 7.14
N LEU A 173 -12.78 0.45 6.56
CA LEU A 173 -12.63 0.29 5.12
C LEU A 173 -13.49 -0.87 4.59
N GLU A 174 -13.55 -1.99 5.34
CA GLU A 174 -14.41 -3.14 5.01
C GLU A 174 -15.90 -2.83 5.19
N GLU A 175 -16.30 -2.11 6.24
CA GLU A 175 -17.68 -1.64 6.41
C GLU A 175 -18.10 -0.71 5.26
N TRP A 176 -17.21 0.20 4.86
CA TRP A 176 -17.42 1.08 3.71
C TRP A 176 -17.62 0.31 2.41
N ALA A 177 -16.83 -0.72 2.12
CA ALA A 177 -17.04 -1.55 0.94
C ALA A 177 -18.32 -2.41 1.03
N ARG A 178 -18.60 -3.00 2.19
CA ARG A 178 -19.79 -3.85 2.39
C ARG A 178 -21.09 -3.09 2.20
N ALA A 179 -21.17 -1.84 2.63
CA ALA A 179 -22.33 -1.00 2.37
C ALA A 179 -22.45 -0.56 0.89
N ALA A 180 -21.48 -0.88 0.02
CA ALA A 180 -21.61 -0.84 -1.44
C ALA A 180 -21.94 -2.22 -2.05
N GLY A 181 -22.17 -3.24 -1.23
CA GLY A 181 -22.28 -4.64 -1.65
C GLY A 181 -21.01 -5.14 -2.35
N ALA A 182 -19.86 -4.70 -1.87
CA ALA A 182 -18.52 -5.00 -2.37
C ALA A 182 -17.62 -5.51 -1.23
N ARG A 183 -16.41 -5.94 -1.59
CA ARG A 183 -15.31 -6.20 -0.64
C ARG A 183 -14.14 -5.28 -0.94
N ILE A 184 -13.32 -4.99 0.06
CA ILE A 184 -12.04 -4.36 -0.21
C ILE A 184 -11.14 -5.34 -0.95
N THR A 185 -10.58 -4.88 -2.06
CA THR A 185 -9.68 -5.67 -2.89
C THR A 185 -8.41 -4.88 -3.14
N PRO A 186 -7.22 -5.45 -2.87
CA PRO A 186 -5.97 -4.83 -3.26
C PRO A 186 -5.86 -4.86 -4.78
N LEU A 187 -5.45 -3.72 -5.35
CA LEU A 187 -5.27 -3.51 -6.78
C LEU A 187 -3.88 -2.92 -7.03
N THR A 188 -3.38 -3.11 -8.24
CA THR A 188 -2.24 -2.36 -8.74
C THR A 188 -2.70 -1.20 -9.59
N GLY A 189 -1.99 -0.09 -9.44
CA GLY A 189 -2.14 1.03 -10.34
C GLY A 189 -0.84 1.79 -10.50
N THR A 190 -0.89 2.79 -11.37
CA THR A 190 0.20 3.72 -11.61
C THR A 190 -0.28 5.13 -11.30
N LEU A 191 0.35 5.80 -10.35
CA LEU A 191 0.08 7.19 -9.98
C LEU A 191 0.54 8.12 -11.10
N GLU A 192 -0.34 9.01 -11.52
CA GLU A 192 -0.10 10.03 -12.54
C GLU A 192 0.25 11.39 -11.92
N PRO A 193 1.03 12.24 -12.61
CA PRO A 193 1.62 12.04 -13.93
C PRO A 193 2.97 11.29 -13.90
N LEU A 194 3.51 11.02 -12.72
CA LEU A 194 4.89 10.56 -12.53
C LEU A 194 5.14 9.09 -12.88
N GLN A 195 4.09 8.35 -13.24
CA GLN A 195 4.15 6.95 -13.63
C GLN A 195 4.71 6.03 -12.53
N LEU A 196 4.35 6.31 -11.27
CA LEU A 196 4.86 5.56 -10.11
C LEU A 196 3.93 4.40 -9.74
N PRO A 197 4.43 3.15 -9.62
CA PRO A 197 3.57 2.04 -9.22
C PRO A 197 3.07 2.20 -7.78
N ALA A 198 1.84 1.80 -7.52
CA ALA A 198 1.23 1.89 -6.21
C ALA A 198 0.33 0.68 -5.91
N LEU A 199 0.23 0.38 -4.61
CA LEU A 199 -0.75 -0.56 -4.08
C LEU A 199 -1.96 0.25 -3.63
N LEU A 200 -3.10 -0.06 -4.24
CA LEU A 200 -4.35 0.66 -4.07
C LEU A 200 -5.40 -0.30 -3.50
N TYR A 201 -6.40 0.23 -2.83
CA TYR A 201 -7.52 -0.55 -2.32
C TYR A 201 -8.82 0.00 -2.87
N ALA A 202 -9.69 -0.87 -3.37
CA ALA A 202 -10.96 -0.45 -3.95
C ALA A 202 -12.12 -1.33 -3.45
N PRO A 203 -13.33 -0.78 -3.35
CA PRO A 203 -14.53 -1.57 -3.14
C PRO A 203 -14.89 -2.27 -4.46
N VAL A 204 -14.58 -3.55 -4.57
CA VAL A 204 -14.86 -4.35 -5.78
C VAL A 204 -16.05 -5.29 -5.51
N ARG A 205 -17.06 -5.24 -6.38
CA ARG A 205 -18.22 -6.13 -6.35
C ARG A 205 -17.76 -7.58 -6.42
N LEU A 206 -18.33 -8.40 -5.53
CA LEU A 206 -18.25 -9.84 -5.68
C LEU A 206 -19.01 -10.21 -6.95
N THR A 207 -18.32 -10.73 -7.96
CA THR A 207 -19.03 -11.44 -9.03
C THR A 207 -19.77 -12.57 -8.37
N ARG A 208 -21.10 -12.56 -8.41
CA ARG A 208 -21.85 -13.81 -8.24
C ARG A 208 -21.34 -14.69 -9.37
N GLN A 209 -20.43 -15.62 -9.08
CA GLN A 209 -20.30 -16.80 -9.92
C GLN A 209 -21.71 -17.36 -9.98
N LYS A 210 -22.40 -17.13 -11.10
CA LYS A 210 -23.60 -17.89 -11.40
C LYS A 210 -23.15 -19.35 -11.33
N GLU A 211 -23.68 -20.09 -10.38
CA GLU A 211 -23.87 -21.54 -10.44
C GLU A 211 -24.68 -21.84 -11.73
N ARG A 212 -24.01 -21.77 -12.87
CA ARG A 212 -24.52 -22.08 -14.21
C ARG A 212 -23.46 -22.83 -15.00
N LEU A 213 -23.02 -23.95 -14.45
CA LEU A 213 -22.56 -25.14 -15.15
C LEU A 213 -22.94 -26.27 -14.19
N GLY A 214 -24.09 -26.94 -14.30
CA GLY A 214 -24.58 -27.60 -15.51
C GLY A 214 -24.43 -29.09 -15.26
N TYR A 215 -25.52 -29.72 -14.81
CA TYR A 215 -25.74 -31.15 -14.97
C TYR A 215 -25.44 -31.50 -16.42
N ILE A 216 -24.28 -32.09 -16.68
CA ILE A 216 -24.05 -32.87 -17.90
C ILE A 216 -23.99 -34.31 -17.44
N HIS A 217 -25.11 -35.00 -17.64
CA HIS A 217 -25.16 -36.42 -17.85
C HIS A 217 -24.01 -36.83 -18.78
N ALA A 218 -23.09 -37.66 -18.29
CA ALA A 218 -22.29 -38.52 -19.13
C ALA A 218 -22.60 -39.96 -18.70
N THR A 219 -23.51 -40.54 -19.47
CA THR A 219 -23.81 -41.96 -19.57
C THR A 219 -22.50 -42.75 -19.76
N LEU A 220 -22.28 -43.73 -18.89
CA LEU A 220 -21.30 -44.81 -19.08
C LEU A 220 -21.74 -45.67 -20.28
N LEU A 221 -20.93 -45.66 -21.35
CA LEU A 221 -20.66 -46.81 -22.21
C LEU A 221 -19.19 -46.74 -22.63
#